data_AF-A0A433SPG3-F1
#
_entry.id   AF-A0A433SPG3-F1
#
_cell.length_a   1.000
_cell.length_b   1.000
_cell.length_c   1.000
_cell.angle_alpha   90.00
_cell.angle_beta   90.00
_cell.angle_gamma   90.00
#
_symmetry.space_group_name_H-M   'P 1'
#
loop_
_entity.id
_entity.type
_entity.pdbx_description
1 polymer ?
#
loop_
_entity_poly.entity_id
_entity_poly.type
_entity_poly.pdbx_seq_one_letter_code
_entity_poly.pdbx_strand_id
1 'polypeptide(L)'
;RVNTFDCGDAVSDWLSEVLEFSGVRLLRQQSNDTRKSKLRERQGTRDQAPSPQKLSMANESQILLLNRASVRSLGHKISELGTLEEADDTRVPTVPEDISEDNLLLRFRGNLVVDGGEAFEEESWDSIQLGDHIIKCQGLCTRCSMICMDQETARKSREPLKTLSVWRGKKVPFGIHSRMLPASDGSRQILRVGDPVTIISHSS
;
A
#
# COMPACT_ATOMS: atom_id res chain seq x y z
N ARG A 1 17.19 1.12 14.61
CA ARG A 1 18.10 1.39 13.48
C ARG A 1 18.13 0.12 12.63
N VAL A 2 18.02 0.23 11.30
CA VAL A 2 18.06 -0.93 10.41
C VAL A 2 19.52 -1.23 10.08
N ASN A 3 19.92 -2.50 10.17
CA ASN A 3 21.24 -2.93 9.76
C ASN A 3 21.33 -2.91 8.24
N THR A 4 22.32 -2.22 7.70
CA THR A 4 22.44 -1.95 6.26
C THR A 4 23.87 -2.08 5.75
N PHE A 5 24.01 -2.43 4.48
CA PHE A 5 25.23 -2.29 3.69
C PHE A 5 25.11 -1.05 2.82
N ASP A 6 26.18 -0.26 2.76
CA ASP A 6 26.31 0.83 1.79
C ASP A 6 26.59 0.25 0.39
N CYS A 7 25.90 0.75 -0.62
CA CYS A 7 26.03 0.27 -2.01
C CYS A 7 27.23 0.87 -2.77
N GLY A 8 28.06 1.69 -2.13
CA GLY A 8 29.31 2.21 -2.65
C GLY A 8 29.20 3.57 -3.35
N ASP A 9 30.36 4.17 -3.60
CA ASP A 9 30.47 5.55 -4.09
C ASP A 9 29.94 5.71 -5.52
N ALA A 10 30.15 4.73 -6.40
CA ALA A 10 29.59 4.77 -7.76
C ALA A 10 28.06 4.90 -7.79
N VAL A 11 27.35 4.23 -6.87
CA VAL A 11 25.89 4.34 -6.74
C VAL A 11 25.49 5.68 -6.13
N SER A 12 26.29 6.17 -5.18
CA SER A 12 26.09 7.47 -4.54
C SER A 12 26.23 8.61 -5.54
N ASP A 13 27.31 8.61 -6.32
CA ASP A 13 27.62 9.63 -7.32
C ASP A 13 26.53 9.67 -8.38
N TRP A 14 26.12 8.50 -8.90
CA TRP A 14 25.03 8.40 -9.86
C TRP A 14 23.70 8.94 -9.33
N LEU A 15 23.32 8.57 -8.09
CA LEU A 15 22.09 9.10 -7.48
C LEU A 15 22.18 10.61 -7.23
N SER A 16 23.33 11.11 -6.82
CA SER A 16 23.55 12.53 -6.58
C SER A 16 23.50 13.36 -7.86
N GLU A 17 24.00 12.82 -8.96
CA GLU A 17 23.87 13.41 -10.29
C GLU A 17 22.41 13.44 -10.74
N VAL A 18 21.73 12.29 -10.75
CA VAL A 18 20.35 12.18 -11.25
C VAL A 18 19.35 12.98 -10.43
N LEU A 19 19.54 13.05 -9.11
CA LEU A 19 18.64 13.78 -8.21
C LEU A 19 19.06 15.25 -8.02
N GLU A 20 20.18 15.68 -8.62
CA GLU A 20 20.81 16.98 -8.39
C GLU A 20 20.97 17.32 -6.90
N PHE A 21 21.24 16.29 -6.09
CA PHE A 21 21.30 16.38 -4.64
C PHE A 21 22.53 15.66 -4.11
N SER A 22 23.49 16.41 -3.57
CA SER A 22 24.76 15.85 -3.11
C SER A 22 24.61 14.98 -1.86
N GLY A 23 25.38 13.90 -1.77
CA GLY A 23 25.49 13.07 -0.57
C GLY A 23 24.38 12.01 -0.41
N VAL A 24 23.71 11.63 -1.50
CA VAL A 24 22.69 10.57 -1.47
C VAL A 24 23.39 9.21 -1.42
N ARG A 25 23.01 8.37 -0.45
CA ARG A 25 23.50 6.99 -0.34
C ARG A 25 22.36 6.00 -0.48
N LEU A 26 22.57 4.96 -1.28
CA LEU A 26 21.70 3.79 -1.30
C LEU A 26 22.18 2.78 -0.27
N LEU A 27 21.28 2.38 0.62
CA LEU A 27 21.53 1.39 1.66
C LEU A 27 20.69 0.15 1.42
N ARG A 28 21.33 -1.02 1.40
CA ARG A 28 20.66 -2.33 1.30
C ARG A 28 20.55 -2.97 2.68
N GLN A 29 19.35 -3.34 3.09
CA GLN A 29 19.14 -4.06 4.36
C GLN A 29 19.92 -5.38 4.40
N GLN A 30 20.53 -5.67 5.55
CA GLN A 30 21.23 -6.93 5.77
C GLN A 30 20.23 -8.08 6.03
N SER A 31 20.56 -9.29 5.58
CA SER A 31 19.70 -10.47 5.76
C SER A 31 19.52 -10.89 7.22
N ASN A 32 20.46 -10.51 8.10
CA ASN A 32 20.41 -10.75 9.54
C ASN A 32 19.69 -9.66 10.33
N ASP A 33 19.11 -8.65 9.66
CA ASP A 33 18.34 -7.61 10.34
C ASP A 33 17.09 -8.22 11.01
N THR A 34 16.77 -7.71 12.21
CA THR A 34 15.72 -8.26 13.07
C THR A 34 14.55 -7.28 13.25
N ARG A 35 14.44 -6.25 12.42
CA ARG A 35 13.31 -5.31 12.48
C ARG A 35 12.00 -6.06 12.31
N LYS A 36 11.05 -5.73 13.17
CA LYS A 36 9.72 -6.33 13.21
C LYS A 36 8.64 -5.29 12.94
N SER A 37 7.52 -5.72 12.38
CA SER A 37 6.33 -4.88 12.30
C SER A 37 5.81 -4.55 13.69
N LYS A 38 5.27 -3.34 13.84
CA LYS A 38 4.58 -2.89 15.06
C LYS A 38 3.06 -3.06 14.97
N LEU A 39 2.54 -3.52 13.82
CA LEU A 39 1.11 -3.79 13.66
C LEU A 39 0.71 -4.87 14.66
N ARG A 40 -0.24 -4.53 15.53
CA ARG A 40 -0.84 -5.48 16.47
C ARG A 40 -1.93 -6.22 15.70
N GLU A 41 -2.01 -7.54 15.85
CA GLU A 41 -3.14 -8.29 15.29
C GLU A 41 -4.44 -7.80 15.94
N ARG A 42 -5.53 -7.74 15.15
CA ARG A 42 -6.87 -7.47 15.67
C ARG A 42 -7.17 -8.51 16.77
N GLN A 43 -7.64 -8.06 17.94
CA GLN A 43 -8.10 -8.94 19.01
C GLN A 43 -9.27 -9.78 18.48
N GLY A 44 -9.04 -11.06 18.22
CA GLY A 44 -10.08 -11.97 17.70
C GLY A 44 -9.54 -13.24 17.04
N THR A 45 -8.37 -13.20 16.39
CA THR A 45 -7.79 -14.40 15.76
C THR A 45 -7.07 -15.27 16.80
N ARG A 46 -7.76 -16.27 17.35
CA ARG A 46 -7.29 -17.09 18.48
C ARG A 46 -6.19 -18.12 18.16
N ASP A 47 -5.83 -18.37 16.90
CA ASP A 47 -5.20 -19.67 16.60
C ASP A 47 -3.72 -19.68 16.21
N GLN A 48 -2.96 -18.58 16.29
CA GLN A 48 -1.52 -18.66 16.09
C GLN A 48 -0.76 -17.77 17.08
N ALA A 49 0.21 -18.36 17.77
CA ALA A 49 1.17 -17.61 18.58
C ALA A 49 1.75 -16.46 17.74
N PRO A 50 1.90 -15.25 18.30
CA PRO A 50 2.38 -14.10 17.55
C PRO A 50 3.82 -14.35 17.10
N SER A 51 4.01 -14.88 15.89
CA SER A 51 5.32 -14.97 15.27
C SER A 51 5.72 -13.54 14.90
N PRO A 52 6.83 -13.00 15.44
CA PRO A 52 7.20 -11.63 15.15
C PRO A 52 7.50 -11.46 13.66
N GLN A 53 6.67 -10.69 12.97
CA GLN A 53 6.75 -10.47 11.52
C GLN A 53 8.01 -9.66 11.19
N LYS A 54 8.98 -10.29 10.52
CA LYS A 54 10.13 -9.57 9.97
C LYS A 54 9.65 -8.57 8.93
N LEU A 55 10.07 -7.32 9.10
CA LEU A 55 9.73 -6.24 8.18
C LEU A 55 11.01 -5.76 7.52
N SER A 56 10.95 -5.53 6.21
CA SER A 56 12.06 -4.93 5.49
C SER A 56 12.16 -3.43 5.79
N MET A 57 12.65 -2.62 4.85
CA MET A 57 12.53 -1.16 4.90
C MET A 57 11.11 -0.64 4.64
N ALA A 58 10.12 -1.53 4.48
CA ALA A 58 8.70 -1.17 4.43
C ALA A 58 8.25 -0.42 5.70
N ASN A 59 7.20 0.41 5.58
CA ASN A 59 6.74 1.25 6.69
C ASN A 59 6.09 0.40 7.80
N GLU A 60 5.02 -0.33 7.46
CA GLU A 60 4.14 -0.96 8.45
C GLU A 60 3.87 -2.46 8.20
N SER A 61 3.59 -2.87 6.96
CA SER A 61 3.28 -4.27 6.60
C SER A 61 4.19 -4.81 5.49
N GLN A 62 4.18 -6.14 5.32
CA GLN A 62 4.89 -6.80 4.23
C GLN A 62 4.18 -6.62 2.88
N ILE A 63 2.85 -6.66 2.89
CA ILE A 63 2.01 -6.54 1.71
C ILE A 63 0.99 -5.44 1.97
N LEU A 64 0.76 -4.58 0.98
CA LEU A 64 -0.42 -3.74 0.90
C LEU A 64 -1.36 -4.33 -0.15
N LEU A 65 -2.54 -4.77 0.31
CA LEU A 65 -3.62 -5.27 -0.54
C LEU A 65 -4.54 -4.11 -0.95
N LEU A 66 -4.88 -4.06 -2.23
CA LEU A 66 -5.86 -3.15 -2.82
C LEU A 66 -6.91 -3.96 -3.58
N ASN A 67 -8.14 -3.46 -3.63
CA ASN A 67 -9.20 -3.98 -4.48
C ASN A 67 -9.46 -3.01 -5.64
N ARG A 68 -9.48 -3.51 -6.88
CA ARG A 68 -9.81 -2.70 -8.07
C ARG A 68 -11.18 -2.05 -7.96
N ALA A 69 -12.18 -2.73 -7.39
CA ALA A 69 -13.52 -2.16 -7.19
C ALA A 69 -13.48 -0.89 -6.30
N SER A 70 -12.71 -0.92 -5.20
CA SER A 70 -12.50 0.23 -4.32
C SER A 70 -11.77 1.38 -5.00
N VAL A 71 -10.79 1.08 -5.86
CA VAL A 71 -10.05 2.09 -6.63
C VAL A 71 -10.93 2.75 -7.67
N ARG A 72 -11.73 1.98 -8.42
CA ARG A 72 -12.72 2.52 -9.37
C ARG A 72 -13.73 3.43 -8.65
N SER A 73 -14.26 2.97 -7.52
CA SER A 73 -15.20 3.75 -6.71
C SER A 73 -14.57 5.06 -6.21
N LEU A 74 -13.30 5.04 -5.82
CA LEU A 74 -12.56 6.26 -5.49
C LEU A 74 -12.38 7.18 -6.69
N GLY A 75 -12.00 6.65 -7.86
CA GLY A 75 -11.88 7.44 -9.10
C GLY A 75 -13.20 8.16 -9.43
N HIS A 76 -14.32 7.44 -9.37
CA HIS A 76 -15.65 8.04 -9.55
C HIS A 76 -15.93 9.15 -8.52
N LYS A 77 -15.57 8.94 -7.25
CA LYS A 77 -15.79 9.93 -6.21
C LYS A 77 -14.94 11.19 -6.40
N ILE A 78 -13.71 11.04 -6.88
CA ILE A 78 -12.82 12.16 -7.24
C ILE A 78 -13.45 12.97 -8.38
N SER A 79 -13.96 12.30 -9.42
CA SER A 79 -14.66 12.99 -10.51
C SER A 79 -15.90 13.74 -10.04
N GLU A 80 -16.73 13.10 -9.21
CA GLU A 80 -17.94 13.71 -8.64
C GLU A 80 -17.60 14.98 -7.85
N LEU A 81 -16.64 14.92 -6.92
CA LEU A 81 -16.25 16.08 -6.11
C LEU A 81 -15.51 17.15 -6.93
N GLY A 82 -14.72 16.76 -7.93
CA GLY A 82 -13.97 17.67 -8.80
C GLY A 82 -14.89 18.55 -9.66
N THR A 83 -16.07 18.06 -10.04
CA THR A 83 -17.06 18.85 -10.80
C THR A 83 -17.79 19.90 -9.94
N LEU A 84 -17.74 19.77 -8.61
CA LEU A 84 -18.49 20.63 -7.69
C LEU A 84 -17.69 21.84 -7.18
N GLU A 85 -16.37 21.86 -7.40
CA GLU A 85 -15.48 22.92 -6.96
C GLU A 85 -14.84 23.65 -8.14
N GLU A 86 -15.59 24.54 -8.78
CA GLU A 86 -14.98 25.70 -9.43
C GLU A 86 -14.80 26.80 -8.39
N ALA A 87 -13.57 27.33 -8.28
CA ALA A 87 -13.15 28.45 -7.44
C ALA A 87 -12.94 28.16 -5.94
N ASP A 88 -11.68 27.94 -5.57
CA ASP A 88 -11.00 28.80 -4.59
C ASP A 88 -9.47 28.65 -4.73
N ASP A 89 -8.75 29.77 -4.59
CA ASP A 89 -7.30 29.95 -4.68
C ASP A 89 -6.45 28.69 -4.44
N THR A 90 -5.65 28.21 -5.41
CA THR A 90 -4.57 27.26 -5.12
C THR A 90 -3.44 27.20 -6.16
N ARG A 91 -2.21 27.40 -5.70
CA ARG A 91 -0.94 27.17 -6.44
C ARG A 91 -0.66 25.69 -6.78
N VAL A 92 -1.57 24.78 -6.44
CA VAL A 92 -1.46 23.32 -6.65
C VAL A 92 -2.78 22.86 -7.27
N PRO A 93 -2.76 22.20 -8.44
CA PRO A 93 -3.98 21.68 -9.05
C PRO A 93 -4.75 20.77 -8.10
N THR A 94 -6.05 21.05 -7.95
CA THR A 94 -6.94 20.22 -7.14
C THR A 94 -7.21 18.89 -7.84
N VAL A 95 -7.49 18.89 -9.15
CA VAL A 95 -7.78 17.68 -9.93
C VAL A 95 -6.49 17.14 -10.56
N PRO A 96 -6.15 15.84 -10.39
CA PRO A 96 -5.03 15.21 -11.10
C PRO A 96 -5.26 15.18 -12.61
N GLU A 97 -4.19 15.27 -13.39
CA GLU A 97 -4.24 15.13 -14.85
C GLU A 97 -4.69 13.72 -15.28
N ASP A 98 -4.33 12.71 -14.48
CA ASP A 98 -4.71 11.31 -14.69
C ASP A 98 -5.29 10.71 -13.40
N ILE A 99 -6.54 10.27 -13.50
CA ILE A 99 -7.29 9.57 -12.46
C ILE A 99 -7.71 8.17 -12.91
N SER A 100 -7.05 7.62 -13.93
CA SER A 100 -7.24 6.24 -14.37
C SER A 100 -6.98 5.26 -13.22
N GLU A 101 -7.62 4.11 -13.29
CA GLU A 101 -7.48 3.06 -12.28
C GLU A 101 -6.02 2.66 -12.07
N ASP A 102 -5.26 2.48 -13.16
CA ASP A 102 -3.86 2.08 -13.11
C ASP A 102 -2.98 3.17 -12.49
N ASN A 103 -3.19 4.44 -12.85
CA ASN A 103 -2.47 5.56 -12.23
C ASN A 103 -2.76 5.65 -10.72
N LEU A 104 -4.03 5.52 -10.31
CA LEU A 104 -4.40 5.50 -8.90
C LEU A 104 -3.76 4.31 -8.16
N LEU A 105 -3.79 3.11 -8.73
CA LEU A 105 -3.13 1.92 -8.16
C LEU A 105 -1.64 2.15 -7.91
N LEU A 106 -0.93 2.78 -8.85
CA LEU A 106 0.48 3.13 -8.72
C LEU A 106 0.72 4.11 -7.58
N ARG A 107 -0.13 5.15 -7.42
CA ARG A 107 -0.03 6.13 -6.32
C ARG A 107 -0.16 5.49 -4.94
N PHE A 108 -1.01 4.47 -4.80
CA PHE A 108 -1.20 3.76 -3.53
C PHE A 108 -0.06 2.79 -3.20
N ARG A 109 0.79 2.45 -4.17
CA ARG A 109 1.93 1.53 -4.02
C ARG A 109 1.50 0.17 -3.48
N GLY A 110 0.37 -0.33 -4.00
CA GLY A 110 -0.14 -1.67 -3.69
C GLY A 110 0.82 -2.75 -4.15
N ASN A 111 0.90 -3.86 -3.40
CA ASN A 111 1.70 -5.03 -3.78
C ASN A 111 0.82 -6.15 -4.34
N LEU A 112 -0.38 -6.31 -3.77
CA LEU A 112 -1.36 -7.29 -4.19
C LEU A 112 -2.64 -6.55 -4.56
N VAL A 113 -3.07 -6.71 -5.80
CA VAL A 113 -4.29 -6.09 -6.32
C VAL A 113 -5.26 -7.21 -6.67
N VAL A 114 -6.41 -7.22 -6.01
CA VAL A 114 -7.50 -8.17 -6.29
C VAL A 114 -8.57 -7.50 -7.14
N ASP A 115 -9.29 -8.29 -7.93
CA ASP A 115 -10.39 -7.83 -8.77
C ASP A 115 -11.61 -8.71 -8.53
N GLY A 116 -12.72 -8.09 -8.13
CA GLY A 116 -13.96 -8.75 -7.75
C GLY A 116 -14.53 -8.23 -6.44
N GLY A 117 -15.73 -8.73 -6.11
CA GLY A 117 -16.50 -8.26 -4.95
C GLY A 117 -17.00 -6.83 -5.11
N GLU A 118 -17.58 -6.31 -4.04
CA GLU A 118 -18.03 -4.93 -3.96
C GLU A 118 -16.91 -4.00 -3.50
N ALA A 119 -17.03 -2.71 -3.82
CA ALA A 119 -16.08 -1.71 -3.33
C ALA A 119 -16.03 -1.71 -1.79
N PHE A 120 -14.83 -1.72 -1.24
CA PHE A 120 -14.50 -1.75 0.20
C PHE A 120 -14.85 -3.03 0.94
N GLU A 121 -15.26 -4.09 0.24
CA GLU A 121 -15.51 -5.38 0.87
C GLU A 121 -14.27 -5.92 1.60
N GLU A 122 -13.08 -5.62 1.08
CA GLU A 122 -11.78 -6.02 1.65
C GLU A 122 -11.51 -5.49 3.05
N GLU A 123 -12.22 -4.45 3.48
CA GLU A 123 -12.09 -3.87 4.83
C GLU A 123 -12.60 -4.79 5.93
N SER A 124 -13.49 -5.73 5.55
CA SER A 124 -14.07 -6.74 6.44
C SER A 124 -13.28 -8.04 6.47
N TRP A 125 -12.35 -8.27 5.53
CA TRP A 125 -11.65 -9.55 5.44
C TRP A 125 -10.66 -9.71 6.59
N ASP A 126 -10.67 -10.89 7.21
CA ASP A 126 -9.67 -11.31 8.18
C ASP A 126 -8.58 -12.16 7.51
N SER A 127 -8.97 -13.01 6.56
CA SER A 127 -8.05 -13.79 5.75
C SER A 127 -8.63 -14.18 4.40
N ILE A 128 -7.76 -14.26 3.40
CA ILE A 128 -8.08 -14.73 2.06
C ILE A 128 -7.14 -15.87 1.67
N GLN A 129 -7.66 -16.77 0.85
CA GLN A 129 -6.89 -17.76 0.12
C GLN A 129 -6.62 -17.20 -1.28
N LEU A 130 -5.35 -17.21 -1.68
CA LEU A 130 -4.87 -16.83 -3.00
C LEU A 130 -4.12 -18.03 -3.58
N GLY A 131 -4.75 -18.77 -4.49
CA GLY A 131 -4.27 -20.09 -4.90
C GLY A 131 -4.12 -21.03 -3.69
N ASP A 132 -2.91 -21.54 -3.45
CA ASP A 132 -2.60 -22.43 -2.32
C ASP A 132 -2.03 -21.68 -1.10
N HIS A 133 -2.19 -20.35 -1.06
CA HIS A 133 -1.52 -19.50 -0.08
C HIS A 133 -2.51 -18.69 0.74
N ILE A 134 -2.23 -18.56 2.04
CA ILE A 134 -3.09 -17.81 2.96
C ILE A 134 -2.50 -16.43 3.19
N ILE A 135 -3.29 -15.40 2.92
CA ILE A 135 -2.98 -14.00 3.22
C ILE A 135 -3.85 -13.57 4.40
N LYS A 136 -3.22 -13.12 5.48
CA LYS A 136 -3.89 -12.58 6.66
C LYS A 136 -3.98 -11.05 6.55
N CYS A 137 -5.19 -10.53 6.72
CA CYS A 137 -5.46 -9.09 6.79
C CYS A 137 -5.19 -8.59 8.22
N GLN A 138 -4.36 -7.56 8.34
CA GLN A 138 -3.87 -7.02 9.61
C GLN A 138 -4.54 -5.70 9.99
N GLY A 139 -5.24 -5.06 9.05
CA GLY A 139 -6.05 -3.86 9.30
C GLY A 139 -5.96 -2.81 8.19
N LEU A 140 -6.80 -1.79 8.31
CA LEU A 140 -6.83 -0.65 7.39
C LEU A 140 -5.52 0.13 7.42
N CYS A 141 -5.05 0.55 6.26
CA CYS A 141 -3.88 1.40 6.16
C CYS A 141 -4.25 2.87 6.00
N THR A 142 -3.79 3.68 6.96
CA THR A 142 -3.95 5.13 6.96
C THR A 142 -3.08 5.75 5.88
N ARG A 143 -3.67 6.61 5.03
CA ARG A 143 -2.94 7.26 3.96
C ARG A 143 -2.35 8.61 4.37
N CYS A 144 -1.18 8.91 3.83
CA CYS A 144 -0.51 10.20 3.94
C CYS A 144 -0.39 10.87 2.56
N SER A 145 0.12 12.10 2.52
CA SER A 145 0.27 12.91 1.30
C SER A 145 1.16 12.29 0.21
N MET A 146 1.87 11.21 0.49
CA MET A 146 2.66 10.49 -0.53
C MET A 146 1.81 9.99 -1.69
N ILE A 147 0.54 9.65 -1.47
CA ILE A 147 -0.36 9.21 -2.54
C ILE A 147 -0.77 10.34 -3.49
N CYS A 148 -0.48 11.60 -3.14
CA CYS A 148 -0.77 12.76 -3.97
C CYS A 148 0.34 13.09 -4.99
N MET A 149 1.41 12.29 -5.01
CA MET A 149 2.48 12.41 -5.99
C MET A 149 2.19 11.48 -7.16
N ASP A 150 2.07 12.05 -8.36
CA ASP A 150 2.02 11.27 -9.59
C ASP A 150 3.38 10.58 -9.81
N GLN A 151 3.37 9.26 -9.97
CA GLN A 151 4.61 8.48 -10.04
C GLN A 151 5.32 8.60 -11.39
N GLU A 152 4.62 9.03 -12.45
CA GLU A 152 5.19 9.16 -13.80
C GLU A 152 5.73 10.57 -14.03
N THR A 153 4.97 11.58 -13.61
CA THR A 153 5.28 13.00 -13.85
C THR A 153 5.97 13.69 -12.67
N ALA A 154 6.01 13.05 -11.50
CA ALA A 154 6.46 13.63 -10.23
C ALA A 154 5.69 14.88 -9.77
N ARG A 155 4.54 15.21 -10.42
CA ARG A 155 3.71 16.35 -10.05
C ARG A 155 2.87 16.03 -8.82
N LYS A 156 2.73 17.02 -7.95
CA LYS A 156 1.93 16.92 -6.72
C LYS A 156 0.55 17.52 -6.93
N SER A 157 -0.50 16.81 -6.50
CA SER A 157 -1.88 17.29 -6.43
C SER A 157 -2.39 17.32 -4.97
N ARG A 158 -3.66 17.71 -4.76
CA ARG A 158 -4.35 17.52 -3.47
C ARG A 158 -5.05 16.15 -3.38
N GLU A 159 -5.38 15.58 -4.53
CA GLU A 159 -5.99 14.26 -4.65
C GLU A 159 -4.95 13.14 -4.69
N PRO A 160 -5.31 11.89 -4.36
CA PRO A 160 -6.64 11.42 -3.92
C PRO A 160 -6.92 11.63 -2.41
N LEU A 161 -5.97 12.20 -1.65
CA LEU A 161 -6.10 12.34 -0.21
C LEU A 161 -7.24 13.29 0.20
N LYS A 162 -7.48 14.35 -0.57
CA LYS A 162 -8.60 15.28 -0.33
C LYS A 162 -9.94 14.55 -0.40
N THR A 163 -10.22 13.84 -1.49
CA THR A 163 -11.46 13.06 -1.65
C THR A 163 -11.60 12.02 -0.54
N LEU A 164 -10.55 11.26 -0.26
CA LEU A 164 -10.58 10.29 0.83
C LEU A 164 -10.84 10.95 2.20
N SER A 165 -10.33 12.15 2.46
CA SER A 165 -10.60 12.86 3.73
C SER A 165 -12.06 13.28 3.85
N VAL A 166 -12.68 13.73 2.77
CA VAL A 166 -14.11 14.09 2.74
C VAL A 166 -14.97 12.85 2.90
N TRP A 167 -14.62 11.78 2.17
CA TRP A 167 -15.43 10.57 2.10
C TRP A 167 -15.27 9.64 3.31
N ARG A 168 -14.05 9.56 3.87
CA ARG A 168 -13.67 8.57 4.90
C ARG A 168 -13.26 9.21 6.24
N GLY A 169 -13.22 10.53 6.33
CA GLY A 169 -12.89 11.28 7.54
C GLY A 169 -11.39 11.33 7.89
N LYS A 170 -11.07 11.77 9.12
CA LYS A 170 -9.72 12.20 9.54
C LYS A 170 -8.60 11.16 9.43
N LYS A 171 -8.91 9.85 9.49
CA LYS A 171 -7.90 8.78 9.41
C LYS A 171 -7.61 8.32 7.98
N VAL A 172 -8.40 8.77 7.00
CA VAL A 172 -8.17 8.56 5.57
C VAL A 172 -7.73 7.13 5.21
N PRO A 173 -8.45 6.07 5.65
CA PRO A 173 -8.05 4.69 5.36
C PRO A 173 -8.25 4.35 3.88
N PHE A 174 -7.27 3.66 3.30
CA PHE A 174 -7.40 3.03 1.98
C PHE A 174 -6.39 1.89 1.83
N GLY A 175 -6.86 0.70 1.43
CA GLY A 175 -6.06 -0.52 1.34
C GLY A 175 -5.80 -1.21 2.67
N ILE A 176 -5.43 -2.49 2.60
CA ILE A 176 -5.33 -3.40 3.74
C ILE A 176 -3.88 -3.82 3.97
N HIS A 177 -3.36 -3.55 5.16
CA HIS A 177 -2.12 -4.15 5.61
C HIS A 177 -2.28 -5.66 5.67
N SER A 178 -1.43 -6.39 4.97
CA SER A 178 -1.55 -7.83 4.83
C SER A 178 -0.20 -8.53 5.00
N ARG A 179 -0.26 -9.82 5.30
CA ARG A 179 0.91 -10.70 5.33
C ARG A 179 0.59 -12.07 4.76
N MET A 180 1.56 -12.66 4.09
CA MET A 180 1.49 -14.06 3.68
C MET A 180 1.90 -14.94 4.86
N LEU A 181 1.11 -15.99 5.14
CA LEU A 181 1.51 -17.01 6.10
C LEU A 181 2.55 -17.93 5.48
N PRO A 182 3.65 -18.26 6.19
CA PRO A 182 4.65 -19.18 5.69
C PRO A 182 4.05 -20.58 5.47
N ALA A 183 4.53 -21.29 4.45
CA ALA A 183 4.17 -22.69 4.23
C ALA A 183 4.57 -23.56 5.42
N SER A 184 3.74 -24.54 5.77
CA SER A 184 3.97 -25.42 6.92
C SER A 184 5.25 -26.24 6.83
N ASP A 185 5.68 -26.56 5.60
CA ASP A 185 6.91 -27.28 5.29
C ASP A 185 8.12 -26.36 5.05
N GLY A 186 7.94 -25.04 5.16
CA GLY A 186 8.97 -24.04 4.88
C GLY A 186 9.32 -23.87 3.41
N SER A 187 8.52 -24.44 2.50
CA SER A 187 8.74 -24.32 1.06
C SER A 187 8.56 -22.88 0.56
N ARG A 188 9.18 -22.60 -0.59
CA ARG A 188 9.03 -21.31 -1.27
C ARG A 188 7.61 -21.18 -1.84
N GLN A 189 6.89 -20.15 -1.43
CA GLN A 189 5.57 -19.81 -1.94
C GLN A 189 5.67 -18.84 -3.13
N ILE A 190 4.84 -19.05 -4.16
CA ILE A 190 4.86 -18.27 -5.40
C ILE A 190 3.43 -17.92 -5.78
N LEU A 191 3.12 -16.62 -5.77
CA LEU A 191 1.85 -16.07 -6.26
C LEU A 191 1.95 -15.77 -7.76
N ARG A 192 0.85 -15.96 -8.50
CA ARG A 192 0.74 -15.60 -9.92
C ARG A 192 -0.44 -14.67 -10.16
N VAL A 193 -0.29 -13.80 -11.15
CA VAL A 193 -1.43 -13.02 -11.66
C VAL A 193 -2.45 -13.99 -12.24
N GLY A 194 -3.72 -13.81 -11.86
CA GLY A 194 -4.81 -14.70 -12.25
C GLY A 194 -5.09 -15.83 -11.25
N ASP A 195 -4.31 -15.98 -10.18
CA ASP A 195 -4.64 -16.92 -9.10
C ASP A 195 -6.00 -16.55 -8.48
N PRO A 196 -6.89 -17.52 -8.23
CA PRO A 196 -8.21 -17.26 -7.67
C PRO A 196 -8.09 -16.76 -6.23
N VAL A 197 -8.95 -15.81 -5.88
CA VAL A 197 -9.09 -15.28 -4.53
C VAL A 197 -10.38 -15.85 -3.93
N THR A 198 -10.27 -16.49 -2.76
CA THR A 198 -11.42 -16.95 -1.98
C THR A 198 -11.35 -16.35 -0.59
N ILE A 199 -12.46 -15.82 -0.10
CA ILE A 199 -12.51 -15.23 1.25
C ILE A 199 -12.71 -16.37 2.25
N ILE A 200 -11.84 -16.45 3.24
CA ILE A 200 -11.87 -17.52 4.25
C ILE A 200 -12.69 -17.07 5.46
N SER A 201 -12.51 -15.82 5.88
CA SER A 201 -13.18 -15.28 7.06
C SER A 201 -13.32 -13.76 6.99
N HIS A 202 -14.41 -13.25 7.58
CA HIS A 202 -14.68 -11.83 7.77
C HIS A 202 -14.77 -11.51 9.26
N SER A 203 -14.29 -10.33 9.65
CA SER A 203 -14.59 -9.78 10.96
C SER A 203 -16.04 -9.33 10.99
N SER A 204 -16.81 -9.84 11.95
CA SER A 204 -18.19 -9.41 12.23
C SER A 204 -18.29 -7.94 12.65
#